data_AF-A0A535E7B2-F1
#
_entry.id   AF-A0A535E7B2-F1
#
_cell.length_a   1.000
_cell.length_b   1.000
_cell.length_c   1.000
_cell.angle_alpha   90.00
_cell.angle_beta   90.00
_cell.angle_gamma   90.00
#
_symmetry.space_group_name_H-M   'P 1'
#
loop_
_entity.id
_entity.type
_entity.pdbx_description
1 polymer ?
#
loop_
_entity_poly.entity_id
_entity_poly.type
_entity_poly.pdbx_seq_one_letter_code
_entity_poly.pdbx_strand_id
1 'polypeptide(L)'
;MQTRGSLAENNVRSLLEAAQAERATGTLTLRQNGAGATTLYFLFGHLFHAVGEGAAGDDAVVTALAWADGDFDFDAKAKLPADETVRSSIPELIERASANGSARTITQTAPPPPKQSAPRRTPPPAAPAPAPVAPQEQVWNGPPAAPAPAPANHVNQRNSIPAAAAPVPASPPAMEQGPPGQRGQMTP
;
A
#
# COMPACT_ATOMS: atom_id res chain seq x y z
N MET A 1 23.57 -11.14 10.96
CA MET A 1 22.43 -10.20 10.89
C MET A 1 21.54 -10.37 12.10
N GLN A 2 21.05 -9.26 12.66
CA GLN A 2 20.07 -9.29 13.75
C GLN A 2 18.73 -9.82 13.21
N THR A 3 18.12 -10.80 13.89
CA THR A 3 16.88 -11.43 13.40
C THR A 3 15.61 -10.73 13.85
N ARG A 4 15.67 -9.89 14.89
CA ARG A 4 14.55 -9.04 15.33
C ARG A 4 15.08 -7.88 16.15
N GLY A 5 14.30 -6.82 16.27
CA GLY A 5 14.64 -5.66 17.11
C GLY A 5 13.83 -4.42 16.74
N SER A 6 14.32 -3.28 17.19
CA SER A 6 13.70 -1.97 16.95
C SER A 6 14.43 -1.20 15.86
N LEU A 7 13.70 -0.51 14.98
CA LEU A 7 14.26 0.34 13.92
C LEU A 7 14.99 1.56 14.49
N ALA A 8 14.63 2.00 15.70
CA ALA A 8 15.35 3.06 16.42
C ALA A 8 16.79 2.67 16.79
N GLU A 9 17.05 1.37 17.00
CA GLU A 9 18.39 0.87 17.33
C GLU A 9 19.17 0.49 16.07
N ASN A 10 18.49 -0.11 15.09
CA ASN A 10 19.10 -0.50 13.83
C ASN A 10 18.20 -0.08 12.65
N ASN A 11 18.59 1.01 11.99
CA ASN A 11 17.85 1.58 10.87
C ASN A 11 17.63 0.56 9.74
N VAL A 12 16.53 0.70 9.00
CA VAL A 12 16.18 -0.15 7.85
C VAL A 12 17.34 -0.25 6.85
N ARG A 13 18.02 0.86 6.58
CA ARG A 13 19.22 0.89 5.72
C ARG A 13 20.29 -0.11 6.17
N SER A 14 20.67 -0.07 7.45
CA SER A 14 21.71 -0.94 8.01
C SER A 14 21.30 -2.42 7.96
N LEU A 15 20.01 -2.71 8.14
CA LEU A 15 19.46 -4.05 7.97
C LEU A 15 19.58 -4.54 6.52
N LEU A 16 19.26 -3.70 5.53
CA LEU A 16 19.40 -4.04 4.11
C LEU A 16 20.87 -4.27 3.73
N GLU A 17 21.77 -3.41 4.19
CA GLU A 17 23.21 -3.53 3.90
C GLU A 17 23.79 -4.82 4.53
N ALA A 18 23.42 -5.15 5.77
CA ALA A 18 23.81 -6.39 6.42
C ALA A 18 23.25 -7.62 5.70
N ALA A 19 21.96 -7.61 5.34
CA ALA A 19 21.32 -8.70 4.60
C ALA A 19 22.00 -8.96 3.25
N GLN A 20 22.40 -7.89 2.55
CA GLN A 20 23.15 -7.99 1.30
C GLN A 20 24.55 -8.58 1.50
N ALA A 21 25.30 -8.08 2.48
CA ALA A 21 26.67 -8.52 2.77
C ALA A 21 26.73 -9.99 3.19
N GLU A 22 25.77 -10.43 3.99
CA GLU A 22 25.67 -11.81 4.49
C GLU A 22 24.98 -12.76 3.51
N ARG A 23 24.56 -12.29 2.33
CA ARG A 23 23.79 -13.07 1.35
C ARG A 23 22.54 -13.72 1.96
N ALA A 24 21.89 -12.98 2.84
CA ALA A 24 20.71 -13.39 3.58
C ALA A 24 19.60 -13.85 2.65
N THR A 25 18.93 -14.94 3.02
CA THR A 25 17.74 -15.41 2.33
C THR A 25 16.62 -15.58 3.35
N GLY A 26 15.45 -15.01 3.08
CA GLY A 26 14.34 -15.01 4.03
C GLY A 26 13.39 -13.85 3.82
N THR A 27 12.53 -13.62 4.82
CA THR A 27 11.53 -12.56 4.81
C THR A 27 11.77 -11.60 5.98
N LEU A 28 11.95 -10.32 5.70
CA LEU A 28 12.03 -9.25 6.69
C LEU A 28 10.68 -8.53 6.76
N THR A 29 10.02 -8.59 7.90
CA THR A 29 8.80 -7.84 8.16
C THR A 29 9.15 -6.63 9.03
N LEU A 30 8.90 -5.45 8.49
CA LEU A 30 9.01 -4.16 9.16
C LEU A 30 7.61 -3.75 9.61
N ARG A 31 7.46 -3.27 10.85
CA ARG A 31 6.20 -2.78 11.39
C ARG A 31 6.41 -1.39 11.98
N GLN A 32 5.70 -0.39 11.47
CA GLN A 32 5.74 0.96 12.02
C GLN A 32 4.44 1.26 12.77
N ASN A 33 4.56 1.78 13.98
CA ASN A 33 3.43 2.07 14.84
C ASN A 33 2.49 3.11 14.20
N GLY A 34 1.32 2.67 13.73
CA GLY A 34 0.28 3.52 13.13
C GLY A 34 0.39 3.80 11.63
N ALA A 35 1.43 3.31 10.95
CA ALA A 35 1.64 3.51 9.49
C ALA A 35 1.62 2.21 8.66
N GLY A 36 1.55 1.05 9.32
CA GLY A 36 1.38 -0.25 8.67
C GLY A 36 2.59 -1.18 8.81
N ALA A 37 2.60 -2.22 7.98
CA ALA A 37 3.67 -3.21 7.93
C ALA A 37 4.15 -3.38 6.49
N THR A 38 5.46 -3.52 6.33
CA THR A 38 6.11 -3.78 5.04
C THR A 38 6.90 -5.07 5.12
N THR A 39 6.61 -6.00 4.23
CA THR A 39 7.26 -7.30 4.14
C THR A 39 8.20 -7.31 2.93
N LEU A 40 9.47 -7.61 3.16
CA LEU A 40 10.54 -7.64 2.18
C LEU A 40 11.09 -9.06 2.10
N TYR A 41 11.30 -9.56 0.88
CA TYR A 41 11.77 -10.91 0.64
C TYR A 41 13.16 -10.85 0.02
N PHE A 42 14.12 -11.53 0.66
CA PHE A 42 15.52 -11.57 0.26
C PHE A 42 15.89 -12.93 -0.28
N LEU A 43 16.56 -12.96 -1.42
CA LEU A 43 17.11 -14.16 -2.05
C LEU A 43 18.59 -13.94 -2.36
N PHE A 44 19.47 -14.70 -1.72
CA PHE A 44 20.94 -14.55 -1.86
C PHE A 44 21.45 -13.11 -1.61
N GLY A 45 20.85 -12.38 -0.67
CA GLY A 45 21.19 -10.97 -0.40
C GLY A 45 20.65 -9.97 -1.43
N HIS A 46 19.85 -10.41 -2.39
CA HIS A 46 19.09 -9.56 -3.30
C HIS A 46 17.65 -9.43 -2.80
N LEU A 47 17.07 -8.26 -3.00
CA LEU A 47 15.67 -8.04 -2.75
C LEU A 47 14.88 -8.56 -3.95
N PHE A 48 14.00 -9.52 -3.71
CA PHE A 48 13.26 -10.21 -4.77
C PHE A 48 11.82 -9.69 -4.85
N HIS A 49 11.18 -9.58 -3.69
CA HIS A 49 9.79 -9.12 -3.58
C HIS A 49 9.64 -8.18 -2.39
N ALA A 50 8.74 -7.21 -2.49
CA ALA A 50 8.43 -6.33 -1.37
C ALA A 50 6.97 -5.90 -1.45
N VAL A 51 6.29 -5.87 -0.30
CA VAL A 51 4.87 -5.50 -0.19
C VAL A 51 4.71 -4.64 1.05
N GLY A 52 4.14 -3.45 0.87
CA GLY A 52 3.79 -2.52 1.95
C GLY A 52 2.29 -2.21 1.94
N GLU A 53 1.88 -1.23 2.75
CA GLU A 53 0.48 -0.82 2.81
C GLU A 53 0.09 -0.02 1.54
N GLY A 54 -0.42 -0.73 0.53
CA GLY A 54 -0.88 -0.13 -0.74
C GLY A 54 0.21 0.08 -1.80
N ALA A 55 1.46 -0.30 -1.52
CA ALA A 55 2.58 -0.26 -2.46
C ALA A 55 3.28 -1.62 -2.55
N ALA A 56 3.92 -1.92 -3.67
CA ALA A 56 4.71 -3.14 -3.87
C ALA A 56 5.99 -2.86 -4.66
N GLY A 57 6.97 -3.74 -4.55
CA GLY A 57 8.28 -3.61 -5.19
C GLY A 57 9.11 -2.47 -4.60
N ASP A 58 9.80 -1.75 -5.48
CA ASP A 58 10.75 -0.70 -5.11
C ASP A 58 10.12 0.40 -4.25
N ASP A 59 8.85 0.74 -4.51
CA ASP A 59 8.15 1.83 -3.80
C ASP A 59 7.86 1.48 -2.33
N ALA A 60 7.51 0.22 -2.06
CA ALA A 60 7.34 -0.28 -0.71
C ALA A 60 8.66 -0.23 0.08
N VAL A 61 9.79 -0.57 -0.57
CA VAL A 61 11.11 -0.51 0.07
C VAL A 61 11.53 0.93 0.37
N VAL A 62 11.32 1.85 -0.58
CA VAL A 62 11.64 3.28 -0.40
C VAL A 62 10.80 3.89 0.72
N THR A 63 9.52 3.53 0.81
CA THR A 63 8.63 3.95 1.90
C THR A 63 9.12 3.44 3.24
N ALA A 64 9.49 2.16 3.32
CA ALA A 64 10.04 1.57 4.54
C ALA A 64 11.40 2.18 4.94
N LEU A 65 12.24 2.56 3.98
CA LEU A 65 13.50 3.26 4.25
C LEU A 65 13.31 4.66 4.85
N ALA A 66 12.13 5.27 4.70
CA ALA A 66 11.78 6.53 5.34
C ALA A 66 11.36 6.36 6.82
N TRP A 67 11.22 5.13 7.30
CA TRP A 67 10.80 4.86 8.67
C TRP A 67 11.96 5.04 9.66
N ALA A 68 11.78 5.94 10.62
CA ALA A 68 12.76 6.23 11.67
C ALA A 68 12.56 5.39 12.95
N ASP A 69 11.39 4.78 13.11
CA ASP A 69 11.00 4.00 14.28
C ASP A 69 10.03 2.86 13.90
N GLY A 70 9.99 1.82 14.73
CA GLY A 70 9.18 0.62 14.54
C GLY A 70 9.91 -0.66 14.99
N ASP A 71 9.33 -1.81 14.68
CA ASP A 71 9.89 -3.12 14.94
C ASP A 71 10.25 -3.83 13.63
N PHE A 72 11.27 -4.66 13.65
CA PHE A 72 11.60 -5.55 12.54
C PHE A 72 11.72 -7.01 13.00
N ASP A 73 11.38 -7.94 12.11
CA ASP A 73 11.55 -9.37 12.31
C ASP A 73 11.98 -10.03 10.98
N PHE A 74 13.05 -10.80 11.03
CA PHE A 74 13.63 -11.51 9.91
C PHE A 74 13.46 -13.01 10.12
N ASP A 75 12.70 -13.64 9.24
CA ASP A 75 12.48 -15.07 9.22
C ASP A 75 13.20 -15.71 8.02
N ALA A 76 14.30 -16.41 8.31
CA ALA A 76 15.10 -17.13 7.31
C ALA A 76 14.41 -18.40 6.78
N LYS A 77 13.33 -18.85 7.42
CA LYS A 77 12.62 -20.09 7.07
C LYS A 77 11.37 -19.83 6.25
N ALA A 78 11.00 -18.56 6.07
CA ALA A 78 9.84 -18.14 5.34
C ALA A 78 9.97 -18.47 3.86
N LYS A 79 8.85 -18.89 3.25
CA LYS A 79 8.82 -19.29 1.85
C LYS A 79 8.78 -18.05 0.97
N LEU A 80 9.76 -17.90 0.10
CA LEU A 80 9.79 -16.79 -0.84
C LEU A 80 8.80 -17.01 -1.97
N PRO A 81 8.04 -15.97 -2.38
CA PRO A 81 7.30 -16.02 -3.64
C PRO A 81 8.29 -16.20 -4.80
N ALA A 82 7.80 -16.75 -5.91
CA ALA A 82 8.57 -16.88 -7.16
C ALA A 82 8.46 -15.65 -8.06
N ASP A 83 7.70 -14.64 -7.65
CA ASP A 83 7.48 -13.39 -8.38
C ASP A 83 8.46 -12.31 -7.94
N GLU A 84 9.21 -11.76 -8.91
CA GLU A 84 10.16 -10.67 -8.69
C GLU A 84 9.47 -9.32 -8.94
N THR A 85 9.25 -8.54 -7.89
CA THR A 85 8.67 -7.19 -8.02
C THR A 85 9.67 -6.08 -7.80
N VAL A 86 10.81 -6.37 -7.16
CA VAL A 86 11.85 -5.38 -6.89
C VAL A 86 12.90 -5.51 -7.99
N ARG A 87 13.08 -4.45 -8.78
CA ARG A 87 14.03 -4.45 -9.89
C ARG A 87 15.32 -3.70 -9.58
N SER A 88 15.26 -2.73 -8.67
CA SER A 88 16.44 -1.97 -8.27
C SER A 88 17.24 -2.73 -7.20
N SER A 89 18.56 -2.53 -7.23
CA SER A 89 19.44 -3.07 -6.19
C SER A 89 19.29 -2.28 -4.88
N ILE A 90 19.60 -2.91 -3.75
CA ILE A 90 19.60 -2.28 -2.41
C ILE A 90 20.30 -0.91 -2.39
N PRO A 91 21.53 -0.73 -2.91
CA PRO A 91 22.17 0.59 -2.95
C PRO A 91 21.34 1.64 -3.69
N GLU A 92 20.75 1.31 -4.84
CA GLU A 92 19.92 2.26 -5.61
C GLU A 92 18.64 2.65 -4.84
N LEU A 93 18.03 1.70 -4.13
CA LEU A 93 16.85 1.98 -3.30
C LEU A 93 17.19 2.92 -2.14
N ILE A 94 18.35 2.74 -1.51
CA ILE A 94 18.85 3.62 -0.44
C ILE A 94 19.09 5.03 -0.98
N GLU A 95 19.71 5.17 -2.15
CA GLU A 95 19.94 6.47 -2.80
C GLU A 95 18.61 7.17 -3.14
N ARG A 96 17.66 6.44 -3.72
CA ARG A 96 16.32 6.95 -4.06
C ARG A 96 15.53 7.40 -2.82
N ALA A 97 15.63 6.66 -1.71
CA ALA A 97 15.00 7.03 -0.44
C ALA A 97 15.65 8.28 0.17
N SER A 98 16.98 8.38 0.13
CA SER A 98 17.72 9.57 0.58
C SER A 98 17.33 10.83 -0.21
N ALA A 99 17.17 10.70 -1.53
CA ALA A 99 16.71 11.79 -2.39
C ALA A 99 15.28 12.26 -2.04
N ASN A 100 14.37 11.33 -1.73
CA ASN A 100 13.00 11.66 -1.31
C ASN A 100 12.95 12.31 0.09
N GLY A 101 13.74 11.82 1.04
CA GLY A 101 13.84 12.39 2.38
C GLY A 101 14.42 13.81 2.38
N SER A 102 15.41 14.08 1.52
CA SER A 102 16.03 15.41 1.38
C SER A 102 15.16 16.41 0.61
N ALA A 103 14.32 15.93 -0.31
CA ALA A 103 13.45 16.79 -1.11
C ALA A 103 12.34 17.49 -0.31
N ARG A 104 12.03 17.07 0.93
CA ARG A 104 11.05 17.77 1.79
C ARG A 104 11.62 18.95 2.58
N THR A 105 12.93 19.22 2.53
CA THR A 105 13.55 20.39 3.20
C THR A 105 13.98 21.47 2.21
N ILE A 106 14.02 21.17 0.92
CA ILE A 106 14.22 22.16 -0.15
C ILE A 106 12.90 22.33 -0.89
N THR A 107 12.13 23.33 -0.45
CA THR A 107 11.37 24.20 -1.34
C THR A 107 11.73 24.00 -2.80
N GLN A 108 10.79 23.55 -3.62
CA GLN A 108 10.32 24.32 -4.78
C GLN A 108 11.31 25.40 -5.29
N THR A 109 12.49 24.99 -5.75
CA THR A 109 13.37 25.82 -6.58
C THR A 109 13.32 25.22 -7.97
N ALA A 110 12.19 25.48 -8.63
CA ALA A 110 12.21 25.63 -10.07
C ALA A 110 13.31 26.65 -10.42
N PRO A 111 14.12 26.43 -11.46
CA PRO A 111 15.00 27.48 -11.95
C PRO A 111 14.14 28.73 -12.24
N PRO A 112 14.53 29.93 -11.76
CA PRO A 112 13.78 31.13 -12.09
C PRO A 112 13.77 31.28 -13.61
N PRO A 113 12.62 31.57 -14.25
CA PRO A 113 12.63 31.97 -15.65
C PRO A 113 13.55 33.18 -15.79
N PRO A 114 14.41 33.25 -16.82
CA PRO A 114 15.25 34.41 -17.02
C PRO A 114 14.34 35.64 -17.17
N LYS A 115 14.52 36.61 -16.27
CA LYS A 115 13.85 37.89 -16.28
C LYS A 115 14.19 38.60 -17.59
N GLN A 116 13.30 38.52 -18.56
CA GLN A 116 13.31 39.42 -19.71
C GLN A 116 12.93 40.81 -19.18
N SER A 117 13.96 41.64 -18.97
CA SER A 117 13.84 43.04 -18.61
C SER A 117 13.09 43.79 -19.73
N ALA A 118 11.78 43.94 -19.60
CA ALA A 118 11.01 44.88 -20.42
C ALA A 118 11.17 46.30 -19.83
N PRO A 119 11.68 47.29 -20.59
CA PRO A 119 11.75 48.66 -20.10
C PRO A 119 10.35 49.28 -20.04
N ARG A 120 10.04 49.79 -18.86
CA ARG A 120 8.84 50.53 -18.46
C ARG A 120 8.60 51.75 -19.36
N ARG A 121 7.40 51.92 -19.91
CA ARG A 121 6.87 53.24 -20.32
C ARG A 121 5.40 53.41 -19.90
N THR A 122 5.27 54.25 -18.86
CA THR A 122 4.19 55.18 -18.43
C THR A 122 2.72 54.75 -18.34
N PRO A 123 2.02 55.13 -17.23
CA PRO A 123 0.57 55.00 -17.09
C PRO A 123 -0.20 56.20 -17.69
N PRO A 124 -1.43 56.02 -18.22
CA PRO A 124 -2.41 57.10 -18.33
C PRO A 124 -3.28 57.23 -17.05
N PRO A 125 -3.79 58.44 -16.76
CA PRO A 125 -4.50 58.78 -15.52
C PRO A 125 -5.97 58.34 -15.51
N ALA A 126 -6.50 58.23 -14.29
CA ALA A 126 -7.84 57.78 -13.92
C ALA A 126 -8.98 58.71 -14.37
N ALA A 127 -10.14 58.12 -14.67
CA ALA A 127 -11.48 58.71 -14.55
C ALA A 127 -12.54 57.58 -14.48
N PRO A 128 -13.75 57.80 -13.92
CA PRO A 128 -14.28 57.06 -12.78
C PRO A 128 -15.35 56.01 -13.14
N ALA A 129 -15.57 55.06 -12.22
CA ALA A 129 -16.72 54.15 -12.26
C ALA A 129 -18.05 54.90 -12.03
N PRO A 130 -19.12 54.46 -12.70
CA PRO A 130 -20.33 54.12 -11.97
C PRO A 130 -20.87 52.72 -12.38
N ALA A 131 -21.08 51.87 -11.38
CA ALA A 131 -22.14 50.83 -11.43
C ALA A 131 -23.51 51.54 -11.36
N PRO A 132 -24.68 50.99 -11.80
CA PRO A 132 -25.11 49.60 -11.55
C PRO A 132 -26.10 48.96 -12.58
N VAL A 133 -26.50 47.72 -12.28
CA VAL A 133 -27.71 46.93 -12.68
C VAL A 133 -28.02 46.55 -14.15
N ALA A 134 -28.35 45.25 -14.30
CA ALA A 134 -28.71 44.47 -15.50
C ALA A 134 -30.01 44.92 -16.21
N PRO A 135 -30.28 44.44 -17.45
CA PRO A 135 -31.06 43.19 -17.58
C PRO A 135 -30.52 42.23 -18.66
N GLN A 136 -30.74 40.97 -18.37
CA GLN A 136 -30.36 39.81 -19.17
C GLN A 136 -31.55 39.47 -20.07
N GLU A 137 -31.39 39.72 -21.36
CA GLU A 137 -32.27 39.25 -22.43
C GLU A 137 -31.37 38.85 -23.60
N GLN A 138 -31.52 37.75 -24.31
CA GLN A 138 -32.41 36.60 -24.27
C GLN A 138 -31.78 35.69 -25.34
N VAL A 139 -31.40 34.45 -25.01
CA VAL A 139 -31.44 33.39 -26.02
C VAL A 139 -31.76 32.06 -25.34
N TRP A 140 -33.06 31.80 -25.28
CA TRP A 140 -33.70 30.49 -25.26
C TRP A 140 -33.03 29.37 -24.44
N ASN A 141 -33.53 29.20 -23.22
CA ASN A 141 -33.44 27.95 -22.46
C ASN A 141 -34.22 26.84 -23.17
N GLY A 142 -33.54 26.04 -23.99
CA GLY A 142 -33.94 24.65 -24.20
C GLY A 142 -33.58 23.82 -22.96
N PRO A 143 -34.38 22.81 -22.56
CA PRO A 143 -33.99 21.97 -21.43
C PRO A 143 -32.71 21.19 -21.78
N PRO A 144 -31.63 21.27 -20.98
CA PRO A 144 -30.60 20.25 -21.04
C PRO A 144 -31.24 18.93 -20.61
N ALA A 145 -31.14 17.93 -21.50
CA ALA A 145 -31.60 16.58 -21.25
C ALA A 145 -31.09 16.08 -19.89
N ALA A 146 -32.01 15.57 -19.08
CA ALA A 146 -31.72 14.99 -17.78
C ALA A 146 -30.62 13.91 -17.89
N PRO A 147 -29.74 13.78 -16.90
CA PRO A 147 -28.85 12.63 -16.80
C PRO A 147 -29.71 11.38 -16.63
N ALA A 148 -29.65 10.49 -17.61
CA ALA A 148 -30.24 9.16 -17.51
C ALA A 148 -29.51 8.37 -16.40
N PRO A 149 -30.23 7.80 -15.43
CA PRO A 149 -29.67 6.76 -14.57
C PRO A 149 -29.49 5.47 -15.39
N ALA A 150 -28.26 4.98 -15.46
CA ALA A 150 -27.98 3.60 -15.85
C ALA A 150 -28.33 2.64 -14.69
N PRO A 151 -28.41 1.32 -14.92
CA PRO A 151 -29.43 0.61 -15.67
C PRO A 151 -30.39 -0.17 -14.74
N ALA A 152 -31.55 -0.49 -15.30
CA ALA A 152 -32.60 -1.29 -14.67
C ALA A 152 -32.12 -2.69 -14.25
N ASN A 153 -32.21 -2.89 -12.94
CA ASN A 153 -32.72 -4.07 -12.24
C ASN A 153 -33.52 -5.03 -13.17
N HIS A 154 -32.89 -6.10 -13.65
CA HIS A 154 -33.60 -7.23 -14.26
C HIS A 154 -34.00 -8.22 -13.15
N VAL A 155 -35.19 -8.01 -12.59
CA VAL A 155 -35.94 -9.06 -11.88
C VAL A 155 -36.81 -9.75 -12.92
N ASN A 156 -36.42 -10.93 -13.40
CA ASN A 156 -37.36 -12.01 -13.71
C ASN A 156 -36.66 -13.36 -13.95
N GLN A 157 -36.29 -14.07 -12.87
CA GLN A 157 -36.23 -15.53 -12.92
C GLN A 157 -37.11 -16.09 -11.79
N ARG A 158 -38.43 -15.99 -12.04
CA ARG A 158 -39.44 -16.71 -11.27
C ARG A 158 -39.78 -17.96 -12.07
N ASN A 159 -39.70 -19.10 -11.39
CA ASN A 159 -40.49 -20.31 -11.68
C ASN A 159 -39.92 -21.35 -12.67
N SER A 160 -38.91 -22.09 -12.21
CA SER A 160 -38.75 -23.53 -12.53
C SER A 160 -38.36 -24.31 -11.28
N ILE A 161 -39.36 -24.64 -10.45
CA ILE A 161 -39.35 -25.84 -9.61
C ILE A 161 -40.72 -26.48 -9.80
N PRO A 162 -40.79 -27.82 -9.89
CA PRO A 162 -41.47 -28.46 -8.76
C PRO A 162 -40.75 -29.72 -8.23
N ALA A 163 -40.81 -29.84 -6.89
CA ALA A 163 -41.08 -31.04 -6.10
C ALA A 163 -40.04 -32.20 -6.15
N ALA A 164 -39.66 -32.87 -5.06
CA ALA A 164 -40.19 -32.97 -3.71
C ALA A 164 -39.11 -33.55 -2.77
N ALA A 165 -39.47 -33.58 -1.48
CA ALA A 165 -38.91 -34.36 -0.37
C ALA A 165 -37.90 -33.65 0.55
N ALA A 166 -38.45 -32.95 1.55
CA ALA A 166 -38.00 -33.09 2.94
C ALA A 166 -38.83 -34.24 3.60
N PRO A 167 -38.58 -34.71 4.85
CA PRO A 167 -37.62 -34.29 5.89
C PRO A 167 -36.80 -35.50 6.45
N VAL A 168 -35.79 -35.42 7.34
CA VAL A 168 -35.79 -35.14 8.80
C VAL A 168 -34.33 -35.16 9.35
N PRO A 169 -34.06 -34.62 10.56
CA PRO A 169 -32.72 -34.43 11.13
C PRO A 169 -32.32 -35.46 12.20
N ALA A 170 -31.02 -35.78 12.30
CA ALA A 170 -30.27 -36.38 13.45
C ALA A 170 -28.81 -36.55 12.97
N SER A 171 -27.70 -36.20 13.62
CA SER A 171 -27.31 -36.03 15.01
C SER A 171 -26.00 -35.21 15.09
N PRO A 172 -25.66 -34.56 16.21
CA PRO A 172 -24.37 -33.87 16.40
C PRO A 172 -23.22 -34.86 16.69
N PRO A 173 -21.95 -34.57 16.31
CA PRO A 173 -20.79 -35.27 16.85
C PRO A 173 -20.38 -34.60 18.16
N ALA A 174 -20.83 -35.17 19.28
CA ALA A 174 -20.35 -34.80 20.61
C ALA A 174 -19.48 -35.93 21.18
N MET A 175 -18.26 -35.55 21.52
CA MET A 175 -17.47 -36.04 22.66
C MET A 175 -16.79 -37.43 22.56
N GLU A 176 -15.47 -37.36 22.52
CA GLU A 176 -14.62 -37.87 23.60
C GLU A 176 -14.71 -39.38 23.90
N GLN A 177 -13.89 -40.16 23.20
CA GLN A 177 -13.35 -41.41 23.75
C GLN A 177 -11.88 -41.55 23.39
N GLY A 178 -11.04 -41.26 24.37
CA GLY A 178 -9.61 -41.59 24.39
C GLY A 178 -8.97 -40.98 25.62
N PRO A 179 -8.96 -41.70 26.75
CA PRO A 179 -7.68 -42.26 27.25
C PRO A 179 -7.90 -43.54 28.09
N PRO A 180 -6.92 -44.04 28.87
CA PRO A 180 -5.48 -44.22 28.69
C PRO A 180 -5.11 -45.72 28.76
N GLY A 181 -3.84 -46.08 28.53
CA GLY A 181 -3.38 -47.45 28.78
C GLY A 181 -3.52 -47.88 30.24
N GLN A 182 -3.84 -49.16 30.48
CA GLN A 182 -3.10 -50.03 31.41
C GLN A 182 -3.69 -51.46 31.55
N ARG A 183 -2.76 -52.43 31.58
CA ARG A 183 -2.77 -53.71 32.32
C ARG A 183 -3.63 -54.87 31.78
N GLY A 184 -2.93 -55.91 31.33
CA GLY A 184 -3.50 -57.25 31.14
C GLY A 184 -2.55 -58.26 30.49
N GLN A 185 -1.34 -58.46 31.04
CA GLN A 185 -0.55 -59.67 30.73
C GLN A 185 -0.17 -60.32 32.06
N MET A 186 -0.93 -61.35 32.41
CA MET A 186 -0.67 -62.26 33.52
C MET A 186 -0.90 -63.65 32.93
N THR A 187 0.15 -64.45 32.84
CA THR A 187 0.04 -65.90 32.66
C THR A 187 1.01 -66.59 33.63
N PRO A 188 0.58 -67.71 34.22
CA PRO A 188 1.26 -68.42 35.29
C PRO A 188 2.48 -69.21 34.82
#